data_AF-A0A9W4D434-F1
#
_entry.id   AF-A0A9W4D434-F1
#
_cell.length_a   1.000
_cell.length_b   1.000
_cell.length_c   1.000
_cell.angle_alpha   90.00
_cell.angle_beta   90.00
_cell.angle_gamma   90.00
#
_symmetry.space_group_name_H-M   'P 1'
#
loop_
_entity.id
_entity.type
_entity.pdbx_description
1 polymer ?
#
loop_
_entity_poly.entity_id
_entity_poly.type
_entity_poly.pdbx_seq_one_letter_code
_entity_poly.pdbx_strand_id
1 'polypeptide(L)'
;MKLIQIVSSVVLFALPALATNDWKCGTDTVYAYVIDREMHGAYDAFLTLYSLTPSDIQDYMSFKTNFNVPEFNLAGTEFELSFNKEFKVKSFVYIHNNRSRYCTELQT
;
A
#
# COMPACT_ATOMS: atom_id res chain seq x y z
N MET A 1 -30.29 39.81 18.11
CA MET A 1 -30.08 38.34 17.96
C MET A 1 -28.72 38.13 17.34
N LYS A 2 -27.77 37.52 18.06
CA LYS A 2 -26.38 37.33 17.59
C LYS A 2 -26.30 36.05 16.76
N LEU A 3 -25.90 36.17 15.50
CA LEU A 3 -25.58 35.04 14.63
C LEU A 3 -24.33 34.33 15.18
N ILE A 4 -24.48 33.07 15.57
CA ILE A 4 -23.35 32.17 15.81
C ILE A 4 -23.08 31.50 14.46
N GLN A 5 -22.07 31.96 13.73
CA GLN A 5 -21.53 31.23 12.59
C GLN A 5 -20.68 30.08 13.13
N ILE A 6 -21.22 28.86 13.09
CA ILE A 6 -20.43 27.65 13.23
C ILE A 6 -19.73 27.46 11.88
N VAL A 7 -18.47 27.86 11.82
CA VAL A 7 -17.60 27.51 10.69
C VAL A 7 -17.25 26.03 10.87
N SER A 8 -18.03 25.17 10.24
CA SER A 8 -17.76 23.73 10.17
C SER A 8 -16.55 23.51 9.25
N SER A 9 -15.36 23.65 9.81
CA SER A 9 -14.10 23.32 9.14
C SER A 9 -13.96 21.81 9.04
N VAL A 10 -14.62 21.21 8.04
CA VAL A 10 -14.20 19.90 7.53
C VAL A 10 -12.91 20.16 6.76
N VAL A 11 -11.79 20.10 7.47
CA VAL A 11 -10.48 20.03 6.83
C VAL A 11 -10.41 18.63 6.21
N LEU A 12 -10.91 18.51 4.98
CA LEU A 12 -10.51 17.46 4.07
C LEU A 12 -9.02 17.68 3.83
N PHE A 13 -8.19 17.07 4.67
CA PHE A 13 -6.82 16.77 4.29
C PHE A 13 -6.94 15.83 3.10
N ALA A 14 -7.00 16.40 1.90
CA ALA A 14 -6.45 15.77 0.72
C ALA A 14 -4.94 15.65 1.01
N LEU A 15 -4.58 14.64 1.82
CA LEU A 15 -3.30 13.99 1.63
C LEU A 15 -3.27 13.73 0.12
N PRO A 16 -2.18 14.07 -0.58
CA PRO A 16 -1.95 13.48 -1.87
C PRO A 16 -1.73 11.99 -1.57
N ALA A 17 -2.83 11.26 -1.39
CA ALA A 17 -2.89 9.86 -1.69
C ALA A 17 -2.48 9.85 -3.16
N LEU A 18 -1.21 9.56 -3.41
CA LEU A 18 -0.88 8.75 -4.57
C LEU A 18 -1.78 7.53 -4.40
N ALA A 19 -2.98 7.61 -4.98
CA ALA A 19 -3.97 6.57 -4.84
C ALA A 19 -3.31 5.33 -5.40
N THR A 20 -2.96 4.41 -4.51
CA THR A 20 -2.47 3.12 -4.96
C THR A 20 -3.58 2.54 -5.81
N ASN A 21 -3.28 2.23 -7.06
CA ASN A 21 -4.26 1.65 -7.96
C ASN A 21 -4.63 0.25 -7.50
N ASP A 22 -5.75 -0.27 -7.98
CA ASP A 22 -6.05 -1.70 -7.88
C ASP A 22 -5.08 -2.50 -8.76
N TRP A 23 -4.80 -3.75 -8.41
CA TRP A 23 -3.89 -4.60 -9.18
C TRP A 23 -4.55 -5.92 -9.57
N LYS A 24 -4.43 -6.28 -10.85
CA LYS A 24 -4.84 -7.58 -11.36
C LYS A 24 -3.76 -8.61 -11.09
N CYS A 25 -4.08 -9.62 -10.28
CA CYS A 25 -3.20 -10.75 -9.98
C CYS A 25 -3.88 -12.05 -10.44
N GLY A 26 -3.52 -12.55 -11.62
CA GLY A 26 -4.22 -13.71 -12.20
C GLY A 26 -5.67 -13.35 -12.58
N THR A 27 -6.65 -14.10 -12.06
CA THR A 27 -8.08 -13.84 -12.30
C THR A 27 -8.70 -12.86 -11.32
N ASP A 28 -7.97 -12.47 -10.28
CA ASP A 28 -8.50 -11.71 -9.16
C ASP A 28 -7.91 -10.30 -9.12
N THR A 29 -8.55 -9.44 -8.34
CA THR A 29 -8.12 -8.07 -8.10
C THR A 29 -7.69 -7.96 -6.65
N VAL A 30 -6.47 -7.45 -6.44
CA VAL A 30 -6.03 -6.98 -5.12
C VAL A 30 -6.32 -5.49 -5.08
N TYR A 31 -7.19 -5.10 -4.16
CA TYR A 31 -7.65 -3.72 -4.05
C TYR A 31 -6.59 -2.81 -3.44
N ALA A 32 -6.59 -1.56 -3.89
CA ALA A 32 -5.77 -0.44 -3.42
C ALA A 32 -5.60 -0.41 -1.90
N TYR A 33 -6.71 -0.49 -1.16
CA TYR A 33 -6.71 -0.39 0.30
C TYR A 33 -5.92 -1.51 0.99
N VAL A 34 -5.86 -2.70 0.39
CA VAL A 34 -5.05 -3.81 0.90
C VAL A 34 -3.58 -3.47 0.72
N ILE A 35 -3.21 -3.01 -0.48
CA ILE A 35 -1.83 -2.68 -0.83
C ILE A 35 -1.33 -1.52 0.06
N ASP A 36 -2.12 -0.47 0.22
CA ASP A 36 -1.81 0.66 1.11
C ASP A 36 -1.56 0.21 2.55
N ARG A 37 -2.46 -0.62 3.11
CA ARG A 37 -2.30 -1.16 4.46
C ARG A 37 -0.98 -1.90 4.61
N GLU A 38 -0.63 -2.77 3.67
CA GLU A 38 0.59 -3.58 3.74
C GLU A 38 1.86 -2.74 3.52
N MET A 39 1.83 -1.73 2.66
CA MET A 39 2.96 -0.81 2.48
C MET A 39 3.20 0.03 3.73
N HIS A 40 2.16 0.63 4.30
CA HIS A 40 2.26 1.39 5.55
C HIS A 40 2.73 0.52 6.71
N GLY A 41 2.16 -0.69 6.87
CA GLY A 41 2.57 -1.63 7.90
C GLY A 41 4.05 -2.00 7.80
N ALA A 42 4.54 -2.28 6.59
CA ALA A 42 5.96 -2.62 6.39
C ALA A 42 6.90 -1.42 6.59
N TYR A 43 6.48 -0.23 6.17
CA TYR A 43 7.24 1.01 6.37
C TYR A 43 7.35 1.35 7.87
N ASP A 44 6.24 1.33 8.60
CA ASP A 44 6.20 1.64 10.03
C ASP A 44 6.95 0.58 10.87
N ALA A 45 6.85 -0.70 10.49
CA ALA A 45 7.62 -1.77 11.11
C ALA A 45 9.13 -1.57 10.89
N PHE A 46 9.54 -1.15 9.70
CA PHE A 46 10.95 -0.83 9.41
C PHE A 46 11.44 0.34 10.27
N LEU A 47 10.69 1.44 10.33
CA LEU A 47 11.04 2.58 11.17
C LEU A 47 11.17 2.18 12.64
N THR A 48 10.22 1.39 13.15
CA THR A 48 10.23 0.92 14.53
C THR A 48 11.43 0.01 14.82
N LEU A 49 11.70 -0.95 13.93
CA LEU A 49 12.79 -1.93 14.09
C LEU A 49 14.16 -1.25 14.21
N TYR A 50 14.38 -0.18 13.44
CA TYR A 50 15.65 0.54 13.41
C TYR A 50 15.63 1.84 14.23
N SER A 51 14.54 2.13 14.95
CA SER A 51 14.34 3.39 15.68
C SER A 51 14.59 4.63 14.81
N LEU A 52 14.13 4.58 13.56
CA LEU A 52 14.27 5.64 12.57
C LEU A 52 13.03 6.54 12.53
N THR A 53 13.22 7.74 11.99
CA THR A 53 12.16 8.67 11.63
C THR A 53 12.00 8.73 10.10
N PRO A 54 10.86 9.21 9.58
CA PRO A 54 10.67 9.35 8.13
C PRO A 54 11.75 10.18 7.43
N SER A 55 12.35 11.15 8.11
CA SER A 55 13.45 11.99 7.58
C SER A 55 14.77 11.24 7.40
N ASP A 56 14.95 10.10 8.07
CA ASP A 56 16.16 9.28 7.94
C ASP A 56 16.14 8.41 6.67
N ILE A 57 14.95 8.21 6.08
CA ILE A 57 14.76 7.37 4.91
C ILE A 57 15.23 8.09 3.64
N GLN A 58 16.22 7.47 2.99
CA GLN A 58 16.80 7.97 1.75
C GLN A 58 15.90 7.66 0.54
N ASP A 59 15.92 8.53 -0.49
CA ASP A 59 15.07 8.40 -1.69
C ASP A 59 15.29 7.11 -2.48
N TYR A 60 16.51 6.56 -2.43
CA TYR A 60 16.85 5.33 -3.12
C TYR A 60 16.38 4.07 -2.38
N MET A 61 15.98 4.18 -1.11
CA MET A 61 15.55 3.02 -0.33
C MET A 61 14.26 2.42 -0.90
N SER A 62 14.19 1.09 -0.79
CA SER A 62 13.03 0.32 -1.20
C SER A 62 12.64 -0.61 -0.07
N PHE A 63 11.34 -0.79 0.09
CA PHE A 63 10.74 -1.64 1.09
C PHE A 63 10.15 -2.87 0.39
N LYS A 64 10.03 -3.94 1.16
CA LYS A 64 9.46 -5.19 0.71
C LYS A 64 8.56 -5.75 1.79
N THR A 65 7.39 -6.23 1.40
CA THR A 65 6.45 -6.92 2.29
C THR A 65 5.91 -8.17 1.63
N ASN A 66 5.67 -9.18 2.46
CA ASN A 66 5.02 -10.42 2.06
C ASN A 66 3.74 -10.60 2.87
N PHE A 67 2.63 -10.87 2.19
CA PHE A 67 1.32 -10.98 2.85
C PHE A 67 0.40 -11.95 2.12
N ASN A 68 -0.72 -12.28 2.76
CA ASN A 68 -1.79 -13.09 2.18
C ASN A 68 -3.04 -12.23 2.07
N VAL A 69 -3.83 -12.47 1.02
CA VAL A 69 -5.15 -11.84 0.85
C VAL A 69 -6.21 -12.92 1.11
N PRO A 70 -6.92 -12.87 2.26
CA PRO A 70 -7.84 -13.95 2.66
C PRO A 70 -8.96 -14.23 1.65
N GLU A 71 -9.41 -13.20 0.94
CA GLU A 71 -10.50 -13.26 -0.04
C GLU A 71 -10.02 -13.63 -1.46
N PHE A 72 -8.73 -13.94 -1.63
CA PHE A 72 -8.18 -14.33 -2.92
C PHE A 72 -8.56 -15.77 -3.27
N ASN A 73 -9.01 -16.02 -4.50
CA ASN A 73 -9.60 -17.32 -4.87
C ASN A 73 -8.61 -18.48 -4.81
N LEU A 74 -7.31 -18.19 -4.90
CA LEU A 74 -6.24 -19.18 -4.81
C LEU A 74 -5.71 -19.25 -3.37
N ALA A 75 -6.29 -20.13 -2.55
CA ALA A 75 -5.82 -20.37 -1.18
C ALA A 75 -4.33 -20.73 -1.15
N GLY A 76 -3.62 -20.21 -0.13
CA GLY A 76 -2.17 -20.38 0.00
C GLY A 76 -1.35 -19.57 -1.00
N THR A 77 -1.95 -18.58 -1.67
CA THR A 77 -1.20 -17.60 -2.47
C THR A 77 -0.55 -16.58 -1.55
N GLU A 78 0.76 -16.45 -1.69
CA GLU A 78 1.54 -15.40 -1.05
C GLU A 78 1.76 -14.24 -2.03
N PHE A 79 1.77 -13.03 -1.51
CA PHE A 79 2.00 -11.82 -2.26
C PHE A 79 3.32 -11.22 -1.84
N GLU A 80 4.12 -10.78 -2.81
CA GLU A 80 5.36 -10.05 -2.58
C GLU A 80 5.24 -8.68 -3.24
N LEU A 81 5.37 -7.63 -2.43
CA LEU A 81 5.24 -6.25 -2.85
C LEU A 81 6.51 -5.47 -2.53
N SER A 82 7.02 -4.74 -3.52
CA SER A 82 8.15 -3.83 -3.38
C SER A 82 7.74 -2.41 -3.72
N PHE A 83 8.16 -1.44 -2.91
CA PHE A 83 7.79 -0.03 -3.06
C PHE A 83 8.89 0.91 -2.55
N ASN A 84 8.80 2.21 -2.89
CA ASN A 84 9.74 3.23 -2.41
C ASN A 84 9.17 4.04 -1.22
N LYS A 85 9.94 5.01 -0.71
CA LYS A 85 9.51 5.87 0.40
C LYS A 85 8.30 6.77 0.10
N GLU A 86 7.96 6.95 -1.18
CA GLU A 86 6.78 7.70 -1.63
C GLU A 86 5.56 6.78 -1.81
N PHE A 87 5.64 5.53 -1.33
CA PHE A 87 4.60 4.51 -1.47
C PHE A 87 4.28 4.17 -2.93
N LYS A 88 5.22 4.41 -3.86
CA LYS A 88 5.10 3.97 -5.25
C LYS A 88 5.53 2.52 -5.38
N VAL A 89 4.63 1.68 -5.87
CA VAL A 89 4.89 0.28 -6.16
C VAL A 89 5.94 0.15 -7.27
N LYS A 90 7.01 -0.59 -6.98
CA LYS A 90 8.09 -0.95 -7.91
C LYS A 90 7.88 -2.32 -8.55
N SER A 91 7.38 -3.28 -7.77
CA SER A 91 7.09 -4.64 -8.22
C SER A 91 5.99 -5.22 -7.35
N PHE A 92 5.07 -5.94 -7.97
CA PHE A 92 4.04 -6.70 -7.26
C PHE A 92 3.88 -8.06 -7.92
N VAL A 93 4.13 -9.12 -7.16
CA VAL A 93 4.03 -10.51 -7.63
C VAL A 93 3.16 -11.33 -6.68
N TYR A 94 2.47 -12.32 -7.24
CA TYR A 94 1.82 -13.37 -6.47
C TYR A 94 2.50 -14.71 -6.72
N ILE A 95 2.60 -15.51 -5.67
CA ILE A 95 3.30 -16.79 -5.63
C ILE A 95 2.27 -17.86 -5.29
N HIS A 96 2.02 -18.76 -6.23
CA HIS A 96 1.10 -19.88 -6.05
C HIS A 96 1.71 -21.14 -6.63
N ASN A 97 1.72 -22.25 -5.87
CA ASN A 97 2.35 -23.52 -6.25
C ASN A 97 3.82 -23.34 -6.70
N ASN A 98 4.62 -22.60 -5.95
CA ASN A 98 6.02 -22.24 -6.26
C ASN A 98 6.22 -21.53 -7.61
N ARG A 99 5.17 -20.92 -8.18
CA ARG A 99 5.25 -20.11 -9.39
C ARG A 99 4.93 -18.66 -9.07
N SER A 100 5.90 -17.79 -9.33
CA SER A 100 5.74 -16.35 -9.20
C SER A 100 5.22 -15.76 -10.51
N ARG A 101 4.24 -14.86 -10.42
CA ARG A 101 3.68 -14.13 -11.56
C ARG A 101 3.48 -12.67 -11.19
N TYR A 102 3.78 -11.78 -12.14
CA TYR A 102 3.57 -10.35 -11.96
C TYR A 102 2.08 -10.02 -11.95
N CYS A 103 1.70 -9.14 -11.03
CA CYS A 103 0.43 -8.44 -11.08
C CYS A 103 0.54 -7.24 -12.04
N THR A 104 -0.60 -6.80 -12.56
CA THR A 104 -0.69 -5.64 -13.46
C THR A 104 -1.52 -4.56 -12.81
N GLU A 105 -0.98 -3.35 -12.73
CA GLU A 105 -1.69 -2.18 -12.25
C GLU A 105 -2.91 -1.89 -13.13
N LEU A 106 -4.07 -1.68 -12.51
CA LEU A 106 -5.30 -1.29 -13.18
C LEU A 106 -5.40 0.24 -13.13
N GLN A 107 -5.32 0.91 -14.28
CA GLN A 107 -5.52 2.36 -14.35
C GLN A 107 -7.00 2.69 -14.08
N THR A 108 -7.25 3.57 -13.10
CA THR A 108 -8.57 4.14 -12.80
C THR A 108 -8.89 5.35 -13.67
#